data_AF-A0A2X1J787-F1
#
_entry.id   AF-A0A2X1J787-F1
#
_cell.length_a   1.000
_cell.length_b   1.000
_cell.length_c   1.000
_cell.angle_alpha   90.00
_cell.angle_beta   90.00
_cell.angle_gamma   90.00
#
_symmetry.space_group_name_H-M   'P 1'
#
loop_
_entity.id
_entity.type
_entity.pdbx_description
1 polymer ?
#
loop_
_entity_poly.entity_id
_entity_poly.type
_entity_poly.pdbx_seq_one_letter_code
_entity_poly.pdbx_strand_id
1 'polypeptide(L)'
;MLMQGLISAEQLAQALAEQNGVAWESIDAWQIPSSLIAEMPASVALHYAVLPLRLENDELIVGSEDGIDPVSLAALTRKVGRKVRYVIVLRGQIVTGLRHWYARRRGHDPRAMLYNAVQHQWLTEQQTGEIWRQYVPHQFLFAEILTTLRSY
;
A
#
# COMPACT_ATOMS: atom_id res chain seq x y z
N MET A 1 -18.08 5.55 4.24
CA MET A 1 -17.58 6.91 3.98
C MET A 1 -16.73 7.02 2.72
N LEU A 2 -15.59 6.32 2.56
CA LEU A 2 -14.84 6.29 1.28
C LEU A 2 -15.63 5.67 0.12
N MET A 3 -16.23 4.50 0.34
CA MET A 3 -17.05 3.81 -0.68
C MET A 3 -18.33 4.57 -1.06
N GLN A 4 -18.68 5.61 -0.30
CA GLN A 4 -19.82 6.50 -0.57
C GLN A 4 -19.38 7.82 -1.22
N GLY A 5 -18.08 7.99 -1.52
CA GLY A 5 -17.51 9.19 -2.13
C GLY A 5 -17.45 10.42 -1.23
N LEU A 6 -17.63 10.26 0.09
CA LEU A 6 -17.76 11.38 1.03
C LEU A 6 -16.41 11.98 1.48
N ILE A 7 -15.31 11.26 1.27
CA ILE A 7 -13.94 11.71 1.59
C ILE A 7 -12.96 11.24 0.52
N SER A 8 -11.97 12.05 0.18
CA SER A 8 -10.88 11.67 -0.73
C SER A 8 -9.88 10.73 -0.06
N ALA A 9 -9.07 10.01 -0.85
CA ALA A 9 -8.01 9.16 -0.31
C ALA A 9 -6.98 9.96 0.51
N GLU A 10 -6.71 11.21 0.13
CA GLU A 10 -5.84 12.12 0.86
C GLU A 10 -6.44 12.56 2.19
N GLN A 11 -7.72 12.95 2.20
CA GLN A 11 -8.43 13.33 3.42
C GLN A 11 -8.49 12.18 4.43
N LEU A 12 -8.69 10.95 3.95
CA LEU A 12 -8.59 9.77 4.80
C LEU A 12 -7.18 9.60 5.36
N ALA A 13 -6.16 9.61 4.50
CA ALA A 13 -4.78 9.37 4.90
C ALA A 13 -4.34 10.42 5.95
N GLN A 14 -4.71 11.68 5.74
CA GLN A 14 -4.49 12.76 6.70
C GLN A 14 -5.17 12.48 8.05
N ALA A 15 -6.47 12.16 8.05
CA ALA A 15 -7.20 11.89 9.29
C ALA A 15 -6.62 10.71 10.07
N LEU A 16 -6.24 9.62 9.38
CA LEU A 16 -5.62 8.45 9.99
C LEU A 16 -4.23 8.78 10.54
N ALA A 17 -3.43 9.58 9.82
CA ALA A 17 -2.12 10.01 10.27
C ALA A 17 -2.21 10.89 11.53
N GLU A 18 -3.14 11.84 11.55
CA GLU A 18 -3.41 12.68 12.72
C GLU A 18 -3.84 11.85 13.92
N GLN A 19 -4.76 10.89 13.73
CA GLN A 19 -5.22 9.99 14.80
C GLN A 19 -4.09 9.15 15.40
N ASN A 20 -3.13 8.74 14.59
CA ASN A 20 -2.03 7.85 15.00
C ASN A 20 -0.74 8.61 15.37
N GLY A 21 -0.70 9.93 15.18
CA GLY A 21 0.48 10.75 15.45
C GLY A 21 1.67 10.46 14.52
N VAL A 22 1.40 10.06 13.26
CA VAL A 22 2.41 9.76 12.23
C VAL A 22 2.25 10.68 11.02
N ALA A 23 3.20 10.65 10.09
CA ALA A 23 3.08 11.37 8.82
C ALA A 23 2.25 10.55 7.81
N TRP A 24 1.78 11.22 6.75
CA TRP A 24 1.22 10.57 5.57
C TRP A 24 1.93 10.99 4.29
N GLU A 25 1.90 10.13 3.28
CA GLU A 25 2.44 10.42 1.95
C GLU A 25 1.77 9.59 0.86
N SER A 26 1.86 10.05 -0.39
CA SER A 26 1.51 9.28 -1.58
C SER A 26 2.76 8.61 -2.13
N ILE A 27 2.64 7.32 -2.52
CA ILE A 27 3.76 6.53 -3.01
C ILE A 27 3.45 5.88 -4.37
N ASP A 28 4.50 5.67 -5.17
CA ASP A 28 4.45 4.75 -6.29
C ASP A 28 5.19 3.46 -5.92
N ALA A 29 4.44 2.38 -5.69
CA ALA A 29 5.01 1.11 -5.26
C ALA A 29 6.00 0.52 -6.28
N TRP A 30 5.91 0.83 -7.57
CA TRP A 30 6.84 0.32 -8.59
C TRP A 30 8.20 1.03 -8.56
N GLN A 31 8.31 2.17 -7.88
CA GLN A 31 9.57 2.89 -7.70
C GLN A 31 10.39 2.36 -6.50
N ILE A 32 9.82 1.45 -5.70
CA ILE A 32 10.51 0.87 -4.55
C ILE A 32 11.61 -0.07 -5.07
N PRO A 33 12.87 0.07 -4.61
CA PRO A 33 13.95 -0.81 -5.01
C PRO A 33 13.68 -2.27 -4.64
N SER A 34 13.90 -3.19 -5.58
CA SER A 34 13.73 -4.63 -5.34
C SER A 34 14.66 -5.17 -4.23
N SER A 35 15.83 -4.56 -4.03
CA SER A 35 16.72 -4.86 -2.90
C SER A 35 16.05 -4.59 -1.56
N LEU A 36 15.35 -3.47 -1.43
CA LEU A 36 14.63 -3.09 -0.21
C LEU A 36 13.41 -4.00 0.02
N ILE A 37 12.70 -4.36 -1.04
CA ILE A 37 11.61 -5.35 -0.98
C ILE A 37 12.14 -6.70 -0.48
N ALA A 38 13.31 -7.12 -0.95
CA ALA A 38 13.91 -8.39 -0.53
C ALA A 38 14.31 -8.44 0.96
N GLU A 39 14.52 -7.28 1.60
CA GLU A 39 14.79 -7.20 3.04
C GLU A 39 13.57 -7.53 3.91
N MET A 40 12.36 -7.51 3.33
CA MET A 40 11.12 -7.84 4.05
C MET A 40 10.50 -9.14 3.51
N PRO A 41 10.41 -10.20 4.33
CA PRO A 41 9.74 -11.43 3.90
C PRO A 41 8.27 -11.19 3.53
N ALA A 42 7.81 -11.82 2.44
CA ALA A 42 6.42 -11.70 1.98
C ALA A 42 5.38 -11.99 3.08
N SER A 43 5.64 -12.98 3.94
CA SER A 43 4.74 -13.31 5.06
C SER A 43 4.63 -12.19 6.08
N VAL A 44 5.69 -11.40 6.28
CA VAL A 44 5.69 -10.23 7.18
C VAL A 44 4.92 -9.09 6.52
N ALA A 45 5.28 -8.71 5.29
CA ALA A 45 4.61 -7.65 4.54
C ALA A 45 3.10 -7.87 4.44
N LEU A 46 2.67 -9.10 4.12
CA LEU A 46 1.26 -9.47 3.99
C LEU A 46 0.52 -9.54 5.33
N HIS A 47 1.19 -10.01 6.41
CA HIS A 47 0.55 -10.14 7.72
C HIS A 47 0.28 -8.77 8.36
N TYR A 48 1.23 -7.85 8.23
CA TYR A 48 1.10 -6.49 8.77
C TYR A 48 0.49 -5.50 7.76
N ALA A 49 0.20 -5.94 6.53
CA ALA A 49 -0.30 -5.08 5.45
C ALA A 49 0.59 -3.85 5.19
N VAL A 50 1.91 -4.05 5.11
CA VAL A 50 2.89 -2.97 4.92
C VAL A 50 3.83 -3.19 3.74
N LEU A 51 4.35 -2.10 3.19
CA LEU A 51 5.45 -2.11 2.21
C LEU A 51 6.67 -1.37 2.77
N PRO A 52 7.90 -1.89 2.60
CA PRO A 52 9.09 -1.10 2.89
C PRO A 52 9.23 0.00 1.83
N LEU A 53 9.40 1.25 2.25
CA LEU A 53 9.44 2.41 1.36
C LEU A 53 10.87 2.92 1.17
N ARG A 54 11.59 3.08 2.29
CA ARG A 54 12.95 3.62 2.32
C ARG A 54 13.64 3.32 3.65
N LEU A 55 14.96 3.51 3.68
CA LEU A 55 15.78 3.50 4.89
C LEU A 55 16.23 4.92 5.22
N GLU A 56 16.04 5.34 6.46
CA GLU A 56 16.47 6.64 6.98
C GLU A 56 17.18 6.42 8.33
N ASN A 57 18.44 6.82 8.45
CA ASN A 57 19.20 6.73 9.71
C ASN A 57 19.16 5.33 10.39
N ASP A 58 19.32 4.26 9.60
CA ASP A 58 19.24 2.85 10.06
C ASP A 58 17.84 2.41 10.55
N GLU A 59 16.81 3.20 10.23
CA GLU A 59 15.41 2.89 10.51
C GLU A 59 14.66 2.62 9.20
N LEU A 60 13.94 1.50 9.17
CA LEU A 60 13.12 1.15 8.01
C LEU A 60 11.79 1.90 8.08
N ILE A 61 11.53 2.73 7.07
CA ILE A 61 10.25 3.38 6.89
C ILE A 61 9.34 2.45 6.09
N VAL A 62 8.21 2.08 6.66
CA VAL A 62 7.18 1.27 6.00
C VAL A 62 5.92 2.09 5.76
N GLY A 63 5.20 1.80 4.68
CA GLY A 63 3.90 2.37 4.40
C GLY A 63 2.79 1.45 4.85
N SER A 64 1.72 2.02 5.41
CA SER A 64 0.48 1.33 5.80
C SER A 64 -0.73 2.14 5.37
N GLU A 65 -1.83 1.51 4.99
CA GLU A 65 -3.09 2.22 4.68
C GLU A 65 -3.94 2.51 5.92
N ASP A 66 -3.54 1.96 7.08
CA ASP A 66 -4.21 2.13 8.36
C ASP A 66 -3.19 2.29 9.50
N GLY A 67 -3.67 2.70 10.67
CA GLY A 67 -2.87 2.77 11.90
C GLY A 67 -2.32 1.41 12.29
N ILE A 68 -1.05 1.37 12.70
CA ILE A 68 -0.43 0.17 13.28
C ILE A 68 -0.40 0.35 14.79
N ASP A 69 -1.07 -0.54 15.52
CA ASP A 69 -1.06 -0.50 16.98
C ASP A 69 0.36 -0.77 17.53
N PRO A 70 0.70 -0.24 18.73
CA PRO A 70 2.06 -0.35 19.27
C PRO A 70 2.58 -1.79 19.43
N VAL A 71 1.69 -2.75 19.71
CA VAL A 71 2.08 -4.16 19.88
C VAL A 71 2.43 -4.77 18.53
N SER A 72 1.61 -4.53 17.51
CA SER A 72 1.89 -4.95 16.14
C SER A 72 3.16 -4.31 15.59
N LEU A 73 3.40 -3.02 15.85
CA LEU A 73 4.61 -2.32 15.41
C LEU A 73 5.88 -2.89 16.08
N ALA A 74 5.82 -3.19 17.38
CA ALA A 74 6.92 -3.83 18.09
C ALA A 74 7.21 -5.26 17.56
N ALA A 75 6.15 -6.01 17.25
CA ALA A 75 6.28 -7.35 16.66
C ALA A 75 6.86 -7.29 15.24
N LEU A 76 6.45 -6.31 14.42
CA LEU A 76 7.01 -6.04 13.10
C LEU A 76 8.51 -5.72 13.20
N THR A 77 8.89 -4.79 14.09
CA THR A 77 10.29 -4.43 14.37
C THR A 77 11.13 -5.66 14.69
N ARG A 78 10.64 -6.54 15.57
CA ARG A 78 11.34 -7.79 15.93
C ARG A 78 11.49 -8.75 14.76
N LYS A 79 10.48 -8.87 13.90
CA LYS A 79 10.49 -9.78 12.74
C LYS A 79 11.38 -9.28 11.61
N VAL A 80 11.45 -7.98 11.40
CA VAL A 80 12.36 -7.35 10.42
C VAL A 80 13.79 -7.33 10.94
N GLY A 81 13.99 -7.27 12.26
CA GLY A 81 15.32 -7.31 12.89
C GLY A 81 16.03 -5.95 12.92
N ARG A 82 15.30 -4.85 12.71
CA ARG A 82 15.77 -3.47 12.85
C ARG A 82 14.63 -2.54 13.26
N LYS A 83 14.96 -1.31 13.63
CA LYS A 83 13.96 -0.28 13.94
C LYS A 83 13.05 -0.05 12.75
N VAL A 84 11.75 0.08 13.03
CA VAL A 84 10.72 0.33 12.03
C VAL A 84 9.90 1.53 12.48
N ARG A 85 9.71 2.47 11.56
CA ARG A 85 8.68 3.50 11.64
C ARG A 85 7.71 3.32 10.48
N TYR A 86 6.51 3.81 10.65
CA TYR A 86 5.52 3.78 9.59
C TYR A 86 4.97 5.16 9.29
N VAL A 87 4.47 5.28 8.06
CA VAL A 87 3.70 6.42 7.56
C VAL A 87 2.39 5.90 6.99
N ILE A 88 1.34 6.72 7.08
CA ILE A 88 0.07 6.41 6.42
C ILE A 88 0.22 6.70 4.92
N VAL A 89 -0.27 5.77 4.10
CA VAL A 89 -0.25 5.85 2.66
C VAL A 89 -1.67 5.89 2.13
N LEU A 90 -1.86 6.56 0.99
CA LEU A 90 -3.17 6.68 0.36
C LEU A 90 -3.77 5.30 0.07
N ARG A 91 -5.09 5.20 0.31
CA ARG A 91 -5.87 3.99 0.12
C ARG A 91 -5.57 3.32 -1.24
N GLY A 92 -5.35 2.01 -1.20
CA GLY A 92 -5.06 1.14 -2.32
C GLY A 92 -3.61 1.12 -2.83
N GLN A 93 -2.75 2.07 -2.45
CA GLN A 93 -1.36 2.09 -2.92
C GLN A 93 -0.52 0.97 -2.28
N ILE A 94 -0.78 0.64 -1.02
CA ILE A 94 -0.11 -0.50 -0.35
C ILE A 94 -0.69 -1.81 -0.87
N VAL A 95 -2.01 -1.92 -1.02
CA VAL A 95 -2.64 -3.13 -1.55
C VAL A 95 -2.12 -3.47 -2.95
N THR A 96 -2.06 -2.48 -3.84
CA THR A 96 -1.54 -2.68 -5.20
C THR A 96 -0.06 -3.06 -5.20
N GLY A 97 0.76 -2.40 -4.37
CA GLY A 97 2.18 -2.75 -4.24
C GLY A 97 2.42 -4.13 -3.62
N LEU A 98 1.65 -4.55 -2.61
CA LEU A 98 1.72 -5.89 -2.03
C LEU A 98 1.42 -6.97 -3.08
N ARG A 99 0.43 -6.73 -3.94
CA ARG A 99 0.10 -7.65 -5.05
C ARG A 99 1.20 -7.65 -6.10
N HIS A 100 1.79 -6.51 -6.41
CA HIS A 100 2.89 -6.44 -7.38
C HIS A 100 4.15 -7.17 -6.89
N TRP A 101 4.61 -6.86 -5.66
CA TRP A 101 5.89 -7.35 -5.14
C TRP A 101 5.83 -8.75 -4.52
N TYR A 102 4.73 -9.10 -3.84
CA TYR A 102 4.66 -10.31 -3.01
C TYR A 102 3.62 -11.35 -3.48
N ALA A 103 2.83 -11.08 -4.51
CA ALA A 103 1.92 -12.10 -5.03
C ALA A 103 2.69 -13.27 -5.65
N ARG A 104 2.37 -14.48 -5.20
CA ARG A 104 2.99 -15.72 -5.71
C ARG A 104 2.63 -16.04 -7.17
N ARG A 105 1.59 -15.41 -7.74
CA ARG A 105 1.14 -15.59 -9.13
C ARG A 105 1.28 -14.27 -9.90
N ARG A 106 2.28 -14.18 -10.79
CA ARG A 106 2.63 -12.97 -11.56
C ARG A 106 1.66 -12.61 -12.70
N GLY A 107 0.51 -13.26 -12.82
CA GLY A 107 -0.32 -13.18 -14.04
C GLY A 107 -1.25 -11.96 -14.15
N HIS A 108 -1.37 -11.14 -13.10
CA HIS A 108 -2.42 -10.11 -13.03
C HIS A 108 -1.89 -8.78 -12.46
N ASP A 109 -0.72 -8.33 -12.92
CA ASP A 109 -0.25 -6.98 -12.62
C ASP A 109 -1.10 -5.96 -13.41
N PRO A 110 -1.94 -5.14 -12.74
CA PRO A 110 -2.81 -4.21 -13.45
C PRO A 110 -2.04 -3.10 -14.19
N ARG A 111 -0.84 -2.73 -13.71
CA ARG A 111 0.01 -1.74 -14.39
C ARG A 111 0.59 -2.31 -15.68
N ALA A 112 0.95 -3.59 -15.68
CA ALA A 112 1.38 -4.29 -16.89
C ALA A 112 0.24 -4.40 -17.92
N MET A 113 -1.01 -4.61 -17.48
CA MET A 113 -2.17 -4.63 -18.38
C MET A 113 -2.38 -3.28 -19.07
N LEU A 114 -2.29 -2.18 -18.31
CA LEU A 114 -2.39 -0.83 -18.86
C LEU A 114 -1.26 -0.53 -19.86
N TYR A 115 -0.02 -0.90 -19.52
CA TYR A 115 1.12 -0.77 -20.43
C TYR A 115 0.87 -1.51 -21.75
N ASN A 116 0.43 -2.77 -21.69
CA ASN A 116 0.12 -3.55 -22.89
C ASN A 116 -1.01 -2.92 -23.72
N ALA A 117 -2.05 -2.38 -23.08
CA ALA A 117 -3.14 -1.70 -23.77
C ALA A 117 -2.68 -0.44 -24.53
N VAL A 118 -1.72 0.31 -23.99
CA VAL A 118 -1.09 1.45 -24.69
C VAL A 118 -0.25 0.96 -25.87
N GLN A 119 0.54 -0.10 -25.70
CA GLN A 119 1.34 -0.69 -26.79
C GLN A 119 0.45 -1.19 -27.95
N HIS A 120 -0.73 -1.73 -27.65
CA HIS A 120 -1.73 -2.14 -28.64
C HIS A 120 -2.62 -1.00 -29.15
N GLN A 121 -2.36 0.25 -28.76
CA GLN A 121 -3.14 1.44 -29.14
C GLN A 121 -4.63 1.39 -28.73
N TRP A 122 -4.96 0.58 -27.72
CA TRP A 122 -6.32 0.53 -27.16
C TRP A 122 -6.59 1.70 -26.21
N LEU A 123 -5.52 2.25 -25.60
CA LEU A 123 -5.58 3.38 -24.67
C LEU A 123 -4.46 4.38 -24.96
N THR A 124 -4.70 5.64 -24.64
CA THR A 124 -3.66 6.67 -24.54
C THR A 124 -3.01 6.69 -23.16
N GLU A 125 -1.86 7.36 -23.04
CA GLU A 125 -1.22 7.57 -21.73
C GLU A 125 -2.12 8.37 -20.77
N GLN A 126 -2.87 9.35 -21.28
CA GLN A 126 -3.81 10.13 -20.46
C GLN A 126 -4.93 9.23 -19.91
N GLN A 127 -5.56 8.41 -20.77
CA GLN A 127 -6.61 7.47 -20.35
C GLN A 127 -6.07 6.46 -19.33
N THR A 128 -4.84 6.00 -19.51
CA THR A 128 -4.16 5.12 -18.56
C THR A 128 -4.03 5.75 -17.18
N GLY A 129 -3.62 7.02 -17.10
CA GLY A 129 -3.52 7.75 -15.84
C GLY A 129 -4.88 7.98 -15.16
N GLU A 130 -5.94 8.21 -15.93
CA GLU A 130 -7.31 8.33 -15.42
C GLU A 130 -7.84 7.02 -14.85
N ILE A 131 -7.69 5.92 -15.61
CA ILE A 131 -8.09 4.58 -15.16
C ILE A 131 -7.33 4.20 -13.89
N TRP A 132 -6.02 4.47 -13.84
CA TRP A 132 -5.22 4.18 -12.65
C TRP A 132 -5.70 4.93 -11.42
N ARG A 133 -5.96 6.25 -11.53
CA ARG A 133 -6.48 7.08 -10.44
C ARG A 133 -7.84 6.61 -9.93
N GLN A 134 -8.68 6.05 -10.80
CA GLN A 134 -9.96 5.47 -10.39
C GLN A 134 -9.79 4.07 -9.80
N TYR A 135 -8.90 3.24 -10.33
CA TYR A 135 -8.71 1.86 -9.91
C TYR A 135 -8.08 1.72 -8.52
N VAL A 136 -7.03 2.50 -8.23
CA VAL A 136 -6.21 2.34 -7.01
C VAL A 136 -7.03 2.51 -5.73
N PRO A 137 -7.80 3.59 -5.50
CA PRO A 137 -8.52 3.80 -4.24
C PRO A 137 -9.58 2.74 -3.90
N HIS A 138 -9.97 1.92 -4.88
CA HIS A 138 -10.94 0.84 -4.73
C HIS A 138 -10.28 -0.52 -4.45
N GLN A 139 -8.96 -0.57 -4.26
CA GLN A 139 -8.26 -1.80 -3.91
C GLN A 139 -8.25 -2.02 -2.40
N PHE A 140 -8.57 -3.25 -2.01
CA PHE A 140 -8.61 -3.68 -0.61
C PHE A 140 -7.89 -5.02 -0.43
N LEU A 141 -7.28 -5.24 0.73
CA LEU A 141 -6.94 -6.60 1.14
C LEU A 141 -8.22 -7.31 1.57
N PHE A 142 -8.31 -8.59 1.25
CA PHE A 142 -9.48 -9.39 1.66
C PHE A 142 -9.63 -9.44 3.19
N ALA A 143 -8.51 -9.45 3.92
CA ALA A 143 -8.51 -9.41 5.38
C ALA A 143 -9.19 -8.15 5.93
N GLU A 144 -9.00 -6.98 5.31
CA GLU A 144 -9.67 -5.73 5.69
C GLU A 144 -11.18 -5.79 5.44
N ILE A 145 -11.61 -6.44 4.34
CA ILE A 145 -13.04 -6.64 4.09
C ILE A 145 -13.67 -7.48 5.20
N LEU A 146 -12.98 -8.53 5.65
CA LEU A 146 -13.49 -9.39 6.73
C LEU A 146 -13.61 -8.67 8.08
N THR A 147 -12.71 -7.73 8.40
CA THR A 147 -12.80 -6.97 9.65
C THR A 147 -13.94 -5.96 9.62
N THR A 148 -14.19 -5.32 8.47
CA THR A 148 -15.31 -4.36 8.34
C THR A 148 -16.68 -5.00 8.47
N LEU A 149 -16.82 -6.29 8.12
CA LEU A 149 -18.09 -7.05 8.28
C LEU A 149 -18.42 -7.43 9.72
N ARG A 150 -17.45 -7.38 10.65
CA ARG A 150 -17.68 -7.67 12.08
C ARG A 150 -18.20 -6.49 12.88
N SER A 151 -18.27 -5.31 12.28
CA SER A 151 -18.68 -4.07 12.95
C SER A 151 -20.19 -3.76 12.81
N TYR A 152 -21.00 -4.75 12.42
CA TYR A 152 -22.46 -4.67 12.31
C TYR A 152 -23.14 -5.78 13.12
#